data_AF-A0A200PQB6-F1
#
_entry.id   AF-A0A200PQB6-F1
#
_cell.length_a   1.000
_cell.length_b   1.000
_cell.length_c   1.000
_cell.angle_alpha   90.00
_cell.angle_beta   90.00
_cell.angle_gamma   90.00
#
_symmetry.space_group_name_H-M   'P 1'
#
loop_
_entity.id
_entity.type
_entity.pdbx_description
1 polymer ?
#
loop_
_entity_poly.entity_id
_entity_poly.type
_entity_poly.pdbx_seq_one_letter_code
_entity_poly.pdbx_strand_id
1 'polypeptide(L)'
;MAVLGYLMYGENVKSQVTLNLPHELLGSKIAIYTTLVTPIAKYTLTVTPVVAAIENSYLMFYYNNRAVSLLVRTLLLISSVIVALTVPFFEYLMALVGAFLGATVSIMRWGYELVIIIGIILVGISVVIIGTYTSMKQIIGELHANV
;
A
#
# COMPACT_ATOMS: atom_id res chain seq x y z
N MET A 1 0.09 -14.79 -6.45
CA MET A 1 1.52 -14.78 -6.84
C MET A 1 2.44 -15.24 -5.72
N ALA A 2 2.28 -14.79 -4.47
CA ALA A 2 3.12 -15.22 -3.34
C ALA A 2 3.14 -16.75 -3.12
N VAL A 3 1.96 -17.40 -3.15
CA VAL A 3 1.84 -18.86 -2.97
C VAL A 3 2.62 -19.65 -4.02
N LEU A 4 2.49 -19.29 -5.31
CA LEU A 4 3.22 -19.95 -6.40
C LEU A 4 4.74 -19.73 -6.30
N GLY A 5 5.17 -18.52 -5.92
CA GLY A 5 6.59 -18.22 -5.71
C GLY A 5 7.20 -19.02 -4.56
N TYR A 6 6.47 -19.17 -3.45
CA TYR A 6 6.90 -20.01 -2.32
C TYR A 6 6.94 -21.50 -2.69
N LEU A 7 5.96 -22.00 -3.45
CA LEU A 7 5.98 -23.39 -3.93
C LEU A 7 7.15 -23.68 -4.89
N MET A 8 7.59 -22.69 -5.68
CA MET A 8 8.73 -22.86 -6.61
C MET A 8 10.11 -22.72 -5.94
N TYR A 9 10.27 -21.80 -4.99
CA TYR A 9 11.59 -21.46 -4.43
C TYR A 9 11.74 -21.78 -2.94
N GLY A 10 10.67 -22.20 -2.27
CA GLY A 10 10.65 -22.54 -0.85
C GLY A 10 11.07 -21.39 0.05
N GLU A 11 11.81 -21.73 1.11
CA GLU A 11 12.35 -20.77 2.08
C GLU A 11 13.43 -19.84 1.49
N ASN A 12 13.99 -20.16 0.32
CA ASN A 12 15.03 -19.35 -0.33
C ASN A 12 14.47 -18.22 -1.21
N VAL A 13 13.18 -17.90 -1.09
CA VAL A 13 12.54 -16.87 -1.91
C VAL A 13 13.05 -15.47 -1.52
N LYS A 14 13.83 -14.83 -2.41
CA LYS A 14 14.22 -13.41 -2.25
C LYS A 14 13.05 -12.45 -2.43
N SER A 15 13.26 -11.20 -2.00
CA SER A 15 12.33 -10.05 -2.07
C SER A 15 11.62 -9.83 -3.43
N GLN A 16 12.18 -10.34 -4.52
CA GLN A 16 11.50 -10.42 -5.81
C GLN A 16 11.62 -11.83 -6.38
N VAL A 17 10.49 -12.39 -6.83
CA VAL A 17 10.44 -13.72 -7.45
C VAL A 17 11.33 -13.79 -8.70
N THR A 18 11.43 -12.69 -9.47
CA THR A 18 12.29 -12.58 -10.65
C THR A 18 13.79 -12.69 -10.32
N LEU A 19 14.20 -12.33 -9.10
CA LEU A 19 15.61 -12.44 -8.67
C LEU A 19 16.03 -13.88 -8.34
N ASN A 20 15.06 -14.78 -8.14
CA ASN A 20 15.33 -16.21 -7.92
C ASN A 20 15.34 -17.02 -9.20
N LEU A 21 15.04 -16.40 -10.36
CA LEU A 21 15.03 -17.12 -11.63
C LEU A 21 16.45 -17.61 -12.00
N PRO A 22 16.59 -18.86 -12.45
CA PRO A 22 17.87 -19.41 -12.89
C PRO A 22 18.40 -18.63 -14.11
N HIS A 23 19.63 -18.14 -14.06
CA HIS A 23 20.20 -17.28 -15.10
C HIS A 23 20.56 -17.99 -16.41
N GLU A 24 20.58 -19.33 -16.41
CA GLU A 24 21.07 -20.15 -17.52
C GLU A 24 20.01 -20.43 -18.60
N LEU A 25 18.72 -20.23 -18.27
CA LEU A 25 17.61 -20.49 -19.18
C LEU A 25 17.27 -19.25 -20.02
N LEU A 26 17.13 -19.44 -21.34
CA LEU A 26 16.71 -18.37 -22.26
C LEU A 26 15.38 -17.71 -21.84
N GLY A 27 14.44 -18.50 -21.32
CA GLY A 27 13.17 -17.99 -20.79
C GLY A 27 13.33 -17.05 -19.60
N SER A 28 14.29 -17.31 -18.72
CA SER A 28 14.60 -16.44 -17.57
C SER A 28 15.21 -15.11 -18.03
N LYS A 29 16.10 -15.15 -19.02
CA LYS A 29 16.68 -13.95 -19.61
C LYS A 29 15.63 -13.05 -20.25
N ILE A 30 14.69 -13.64 -21.00
CA ILE A 30 13.54 -12.90 -21.56
C ILE A 30 12.69 -12.32 -20.44
N ALA A 31 12.35 -13.11 -19.41
CA ALA A 31 11.56 -12.65 -18.28
C ALA A 31 12.21 -11.45 -17.57
N ILE A 32 13.51 -11.51 -17.28
CA ILE A 32 14.27 -10.41 -16.66
C ILE A 32 14.20 -9.16 -17.55
N TYR A 33 14.46 -9.27 -18.85
CA TYR A 33 14.40 -8.11 -19.76
C TYR A 33 13.00 -7.50 -19.83
N THR A 34 11.95 -8.30 -19.94
CA THR A 34 10.56 -7.80 -19.92
C THR A 34 10.23 -7.11 -18.60
N THR A 35 10.76 -7.62 -17.48
CA THR A 35 10.55 -6.99 -16.17
C THR A 35 11.26 -5.65 -16.05
N LEU A 36 12.35 -5.40 -16.78
CA LEU A 36 13.04 -4.10 -16.80
C LEU A 36 12.33 -3.03 -17.65
N VAL A 37 11.65 -3.44 -18.73
CA VAL A 37 10.89 -2.51 -19.59
C VAL A 37 9.75 -1.83 -18.80
N THR A 38 9.11 -2.57 -17.90
CA THR A 38 7.93 -2.08 -17.15
C THR A 38 8.27 -0.88 -16.23
N PRO A 39 9.30 -0.94 -15.36
CA PRO A 39 9.74 0.21 -14.57
C PRO A 39 10.15 1.42 -15.41
N ILE A 40 10.85 1.24 -16.54
CA ILE A 40 11.29 2.35 -17.39
C ILE A 40 10.08 3.12 -17.91
N ALA A 41 9.12 2.41 -18.53
CA ALA A 41 7.90 3.02 -19.04
C ALA A 41 7.06 3.62 -17.91
N LYS A 42 6.89 2.88 -16.81
CA LYS A 42 6.09 3.32 -15.67
C LYS A 42 6.66 4.58 -15.03
N TYR A 43 7.98 4.68 -14.88
CA TYR A 43 8.64 5.84 -14.30
C TYR A 43 8.31 7.12 -15.09
N THR A 44 8.48 7.09 -16.42
CA THR A 44 8.15 8.24 -17.27
C THR A 44 6.69 8.66 -17.13
N LEU A 45 5.76 7.70 -17.14
CA LEU A 45 4.33 7.97 -17.01
C LEU A 45 3.96 8.55 -15.64
N THR A 46 4.62 8.12 -14.55
CA THR A 46 4.34 8.61 -13.21
C THR A 46 5.00 9.96 -12.91
N VAL A 47 6.21 10.21 -13.41
CA VAL A 47 6.97 11.42 -13.10
C VAL A 47 6.51 12.61 -13.94
N THR A 48 6.04 12.39 -15.16
CA THR A 48 5.53 13.47 -16.03
C THR A 48 4.43 14.32 -15.37
N PRO A 49 3.33 13.75 -14.84
CA PRO A 49 2.30 14.55 -14.18
C PRO A 49 2.80 15.17 -12.86
N VAL A 50 3.72 14.53 -12.14
CA VAL A 50 4.31 15.07 -10.91
C VAL A 50 5.14 16.32 -11.22
N VAL A 51 6.00 16.25 -12.24
CA VAL A 51 6.78 17.39 -12.71
C VAL A 51 5.86 18.50 -13.19
N ALA A 52 4.83 18.17 -13.97
CA ALA A 52 3.85 19.15 -14.42
C ALA A 52 3.08 19.81 -13.26
N ALA A 53 2.75 19.08 -12.20
CA ALA A 53 2.11 19.62 -11.01
C ALA A 53 3.05 20.57 -10.22
N ILE A 54 4.34 20.23 -10.14
CA ILE A 54 5.37 21.09 -9.53
C ILE A 54 5.60 22.35 -10.38
N GLU A 55 5.69 22.21 -11.70
CA GLU A 55 5.87 23.31 -12.64
C GLU A 55 4.68 24.29 -12.65
N ASN A 56 3.46 23.77 -12.51
CA ASN A 56 2.25 24.59 -12.39
C ASN A 56 2.00 25.10 -10.96
N SER A 57 2.83 24.74 -9.98
CA SER A 57 2.69 25.27 -8.61
C SER A 57 3.09 26.74 -8.57
N TYR A 58 2.41 27.51 -7.73
CA TYR A 58 2.49 28.98 -7.64
C TYR A 58 3.92 29.55 -7.55
N LEU A 59 4.86 28.79 -6.96
CA LEU A 59 6.27 29.16 -6.84
C LEU A 59 7.03 29.23 -8.18
N MET A 60 6.63 28.45 -9.19
CA MET A 60 7.39 28.26 -10.42
C MET A 60 6.81 29.06 -11.61
N PHE A 61 5.56 29.48 -11.50
CA PHE A 61 4.86 30.32 -12.49
C PHE A 61 5.56 31.67 -12.73
N TYR A 62 6.20 32.23 -11.70
CA TYR A 62 6.91 33.52 -11.81
C TYR A 62 8.30 33.39 -12.46
N TYR A 63 8.91 32.20 -12.39
CA TYR A 63 10.26 31.91 -12.86
C TYR A 63 10.20 30.93 -14.04
N ASN A 64 9.36 31.25 -15.04
CA ASN A 64 9.07 30.44 -16.23
C ASN A 64 10.30 30.32 -17.15
N ASN A 65 11.31 29.59 -16.69
CA ASN A 65 12.55 29.33 -17.39
C ASN A 65 12.71 27.82 -17.59
N ARG A 66 12.97 27.43 -18.84
CA ARG A 66 13.27 26.03 -19.24
C ARG A 66 14.38 25.40 -18.39
N ALA A 67 15.31 26.22 -17.86
CA ALA A 67 16.35 25.79 -16.93
C ALA A 67 15.80 25.28 -15.58
N VAL A 68 14.77 25.92 -15.01
CA VAL A 68 14.23 25.50 -13.71
C VAL A 68 13.43 24.20 -13.84
N SER A 69 12.68 24.04 -14.94
CA SER A 69 12.05 22.76 -15.31
C SER A 69 13.08 21.62 -15.41
N LEU A 70 14.20 21.88 -16.09
CA LEU A 70 15.29 20.91 -16.17
C LEU A 70 15.91 20.61 -14.81
N LEU A 71 16.10 21.61 -13.95
CA LEU A 71 16.61 21.42 -12.58
C LEU A 71 15.67 20.57 -11.71
N VAL A 72 14.35 20.77 -11.79
CA VAL A 72 13.39 19.95 -11.05
C VAL A 72 13.42 18.50 -11.51
N ARG A 73 13.47 18.27 -12.83
CA ARG A 73 13.56 16.92 -13.40
C ARG A 73 14.85 16.21 -12.98
N THR A 74 15.99 16.89 -13.02
CA THR A 74 17.27 16.30 -12.60
C THR A 74 17.31 16.07 -11.09
N LEU A 75 16.77 16.98 -10.28
CA LEU A 75 16.70 16.81 -8.82
C LEU A 75 15.83 15.61 -8.42
N LEU A 76 14.67 15.43 -9.07
CA LEU A 76 13.81 14.26 -8.85
C LEU A 76 14.52 12.96 -9.24
N LEU A 77 15.24 12.94 -10.37
CA LEU A 77 16.06 11.78 -10.76
C LEU A 77 17.15 11.50 -9.73
N ILE A 78 17.93 12.51 -9.32
CA ILE A 78 19.01 12.37 -8.35
C ILE A 78 18.47 11.85 -7.01
N SER A 79 17.38 12.41 -6.50
CA SER A 79 16.76 11.95 -5.26
C SER A 79 16.29 10.49 -5.34
N SER A 80 15.70 10.07 -6.48
CA SER A 80 15.32 8.67 -6.68
C SER A 80 16.51 7.71 -6.67
N VAL A 81 17.65 8.11 -7.26
CA VAL A 81 18.89 7.33 -7.27
C VAL A 81 19.48 7.23 -5.87
N ILE A 82 19.48 8.33 -5.10
CA ILE A 82 19.96 8.31 -3.71
C ILE A 82 19.12 7.34 -2.86
N VAL A 83 17.80 7.37 -3.00
CA VAL A 83 16.91 6.43 -2.28
C VAL A 83 17.21 4.98 -2.68
N ALA A 84 17.40 4.71 -3.97
CA ALA A 84 17.75 3.38 -4.46
C ALA A 84 19.10 2.85 -3.92
N LEU A 85 20.08 3.74 -3.70
CA LEU A 85 21.40 3.39 -3.16
C LEU A 85 21.39 3.20 -1.64
N THR A 86 20.57 4.00 -0.93
CA THR A 86 20.52 3.98 0.54
C THR A 86 19.68 2.83 1.09
N VAL A 87 18.62 2.42 0.37
CA VAL A 87 17.73 1.34 0.79
C VAL A 87 17.68 0.26 -0.30
N PRO A 88 18.64 -0.69 -0.32
CA PRO A 88 18.69 -1.75 -1.34
C PRO A 88 17.61 -2.83 -1.14
N PHE A 89 16.76 -2.72 -0.12
CA PHE A 89 15.73 -3.71 0.21
C PHE A 89 14.36 -3.31 -0.35
N PHE A 90 13.99 -3.92 -1.48
CA PHE A 90 12.75 -3.63 -2.20
C PHE A 90 11.48 -3.94 -1.39
N GLU A 91 11.49 -5.02 -0.60
CA GLU A 91 10.37 -5.44 0.24
C GLU A 91 9.99 -4.38 1.29
N TYR A 92 10.97 -3.94 2.09
CA TYR A 92 10.73 -2.93 3.14
C TYR A 92 10.31 -1.59 2.55
N LEU A 93 10.93 -1.16 1.44
CA LEU A 93 10.55 0.09 0.77
C LEU A 93 9.11 0.04 0.27
N MET A 94 8.71 -1.04 -0.41
CA MET A 94 7.34 -1.19 -0.89
C MET A 94 6.33 -1.31 0.23
N ALA A 95 6.66 -2.04 1.31
CA ALA A 95 5.81 -2.15 2.48
C ALA A 95 5.57 -0.78 3.13
N LEU A 96 6.63 0.02 3.29
CA LEU A 96 6.54 1.37 3.84
C LEU A 96 5.72 2.31 2.95
N VAL A 97 6.01 2.34 1.65
CA VAL A 97 5.26 3.19 0.70
C VAL A 97 3.78 2.79 0.67
N GLY A 98 3.49 1.49 0.65
CA GLY A 98 2.12 0.97 0.70
C GLY A 98 1.40 1.31 2.00
N ALA A 99 2.06 1.16 3.15
CA ALA A 99 1.49 1.49 4.45
C ALA A 99 1.23 3.00 4.60
N PHE A 100 2.18 3.84 4.20
CA PHE A 100 2.05 5.29 4.29
C PHE A 100 0.95 5.83 3.38
N LEU A 101 0.98 5.47 2.09
CA LEU A 101 -0.04 5.90 1.14
C LEU A 101 -1.41 5.30 1.47
N GLY A 102 -1.45 4.03 1.87
CA GLY A 102 -2.66 3.35 2.29
C GLY A 102 -3.29 4.02 3.51
N ALA A 103 -2.49 4.36 4.52
CA ALA A 103 -2.95 5.11 5.68
C ALA A 103 -3.48 6.49 5.29
N THR A 104 -2.76 7.26 4.45
CA THR A 104 -3.22 8.58 4.00
C THR A 104 -4.53 8.50 3.21
N VAL A 105 -4.67 7.54 2.29
CA VAL A 105 -5.89 7.35 1.51
C VAL A 105 -7.05 6.90 2.39
N SER A 106 -6.80 6.00 3.35
CA SER A 106 -7.81 5.61 4.34
C SER A 106 -8.27 6.83 5.13
N ILE A 107 -7.34 7.64 5.67
CA ILE A 107 -7.62 8.90 6.37
C ILE A 107 -8.48 9.85 5.53
N MET A 108 -8.17 10.00 4.25
CA MET A 108 -8.95 10.86 3.36
C MET A 108 -10.36 10.31 3.07
N ARG A 109 -10.55 8.98 3.16
CA ARG A 109 -11.83 8.27 2.97
C ARG A 109 -12.59 8.04 4.28
N TRP A 110 -12.14 8.61 5.41
CA TRP A 110 -12.66 8.40 6.77
C TRP A 110 -14.15 8.71 6.98
N GLY A 111 -14.89 9.22 5.99
CA GLY A 111 -16.34 9.41 6.13
C GLY A 111 -17.11 8.10 6.31
N TYR A 112 -16.82 7.06 5.50
CA TYR A 112 -17.70 5.87 5.42
C TYR A 112 -17.18 4.68 6.24
N GLU A 113 -15.87 4.45 6.24
CA GLU A 113 -15.26 3.30 6.90
C GLU A 113 -15.34 3.41 8.43
N LEU A 114 -15.11 4.62 8.97
CA LEU A 114 -15.26 4.91 10.40
C LEU A 114 -16.71 4.78 10.87
N VAL A 115 -17.68 5.19 10.05
CA VAL A 115 -19.12 5.03 10.34
C VAL A 115 -19.51 3.55 10.41
N ILE A 116 -18.99 2.72 9.50
CA ILE A 116 -19.22 1.27 9.53
C ILE A 116 -18.59 0.64 10.78
N ILE A 117 -17.36 1.03 11.14
CA ILE A 117 -16.67 0.52 12.34
C ILE A 117 -17.44 0.90 13.61
N ILE A 118 -17.85 2.17 13.74
CA ILE A 118 -18.67 2.65 14.86
C ILE A 118 -20.01 1.89 14.91
N GLY A 119 -20.62 1.63 13.76
CA GLY A 119 -21.85 0.84 13.64
C GLY A 119 -21.70 -0.58 14.17
N ILE A 120 -20.62 -1.29 13.80
CA ILE A 120 -20.35 -2.65 14.28
C ILE A 120 -20.18 -2.68 15.81
N ILE A 121 -19.46 -1.69 16.37
CA ILE A 121 -19.26 -1.57 17.82
C ILE A 121 -20.59 -1.35 18.54
N LEU A 122 -21.46 -0.46 18.04
CA LEU A 122 -22.77 -0.20 18.63
C LEU A 122 -23.71 -1.41 18.58
N VAL A 123 -23.69 -2.16 17.48
CA VAL A 123 -24.45 -3.42 17.36
C VAL A 123 -23.94 -4.44 18.39
N GLY A 124 -22.62 -4.58 18.54
CA GLY A 124 -22.03 -5.46 19.55
C GLY A 124 -22.45 -5.12 20.98
N ILE A 125 -22.42 -3.84 21.35
CA ILE A 125 -22.87 -3.37 22.67
C ILE A 125 -24.36 -3.70 22.88
N SER A 126 -25.19 -3.46 21.87
CA SER A 126 -26.63 -3.72 21.94
C SER A 126 -26.94 -5.20 22.17
N VAL A 127 -26.23 -6.10 21.47
CA VAL A 127 -26.37 -7.55 21.63
C VAL A 127 -26.00 -7.99 23.05
N VAL A 128 -24.93 -7.44 23.64
CA VAL A 128 -24.51 -7.77 25.01
C VAL A 128 -25.57 -7.33 26.04
N ILE A 129 -26.12 -6.12 25.91
CA ILE A 129 -27.14 -5.61 26.83
C ILE A 129 -28.41 -6.46 26.73
N ILE A 130 -28.89 -6.72 25.52
CA ILE A 130 -30.10 -7.52 25.29
C ILE A 130 -29.89 -8.95 25.82
N GLY A 131 -28.75 -9.59 25.51
CA GLY A 131 -28.44 -10.94 25.96
C GLY A 131 -28.33 -11.05 27.48
N THR A 132 -27.81 -10.01 28.15
CA THR A 132 -27.75 -9.97 29.62
C THR A 132 -29.15 -9.83 30.23
N TYR A 133 -29.99 -8.97 29.65
CA TYR A 133 -31.36 -8.76 30.14
C TYR A 133 -32.25 -9.98 29.93
N THR A 134 -32.16 -10.65 28.77
CA THR A 134 -32.93 -11.87 28.50
C THR A 134 -32.53 -12.99 29.45
N SER A 135 -31.23 -13.18 29.68
CA SER A 135 -30.71 -14.18 30.63
C SER A 135 -31.20 -13.93 32.06
N MET A 136 -31.12 -12.67 32.53
CA MET A 136 -31.64 -12.26 33.85
C MET A 136 -33.13 -12.54 34.00
N LYS A 137 -33.93 -12.19 32.99
CA LYS A 137 -35.39 -12.40 33.00
C LYS A 137 -35.75 -13.89 33.05
N GLN A 138 -34.98 -14.72 32.35
CA GLN A 138 -35.20 -16.18 32.32
C GLN A 138 -34.90 -16.83 33.69
N ILE A 139 -33.83 -16.40 34.37
CA ILE A 139 -33.51 -16.88 35.74
C ILE A 139 -34.63 -16.53 36.73
N ILE A 140 -35.14 -15.30 36.69
CA ILE A 140 -36.23 -14.88 37.59
C ILE A 140 -37.52 -15.66 37.31
N GLY A 141 -37.82 -15.93 36.03
CA GLY A 141 -38.98 -16.73 35.62
C GLY A 141 -38.91 -18.17 36.13
N GLU A 142 -37.76 -18.84 35.99
CA GLU A 142 -37.56 -20.20 36.52
C GLU A 142 -37.60 -20.25 38.05
N LEU A 143 -37.06 -19.22 38.73
CA LEU A 143 -37.09 -19.16 40.19
C LEU A 143 -38.53 -18.99 40.73
N HIS A 144 -39.39 -18.24 40.05
CA HIS A 144 -40.78 -18.04 40.46
C HIS A 144 -41.70 -19.22 40.10
N ALA A 145 -41.37 -20.01 39.07
CA ALA A 145 -42.14 -21.19 38.68
C ALA A 145 -41.86 -22.43 39.56
N ASN A 146 -40.75 -22.44 40.31
CA ASN A 146 -40.32 -23.52 41.20
C ASN A 146 -40.63 -23.27 42.69
N VAL A 147 -41.37 -22.21 43.03
CA VAL A 147 -41.86 -21.88 44.39
C VAL A 147 -43.37 -22.05 44.43
#